data_AF-A0A5A9MXT2-F1
#
_entry.id   AF-A0A5A9MXT2-F1
#
_cell.length_a   1.000
_cell.length_b   1.000
_cell.length_c   1.000
_cell.angle_alpha   90.00
_cell.angle_beta   90.00
_cell.angle_gamma   90.00
#
_symmetry.space_group_name_H-M   'P 1'
#
loop_
_entity.id
_entity.type
_entity.pdbx_description
1 polymer ?
#
loop_
_entity_poly.entity_id
_entity_poly.type
_entity_poly.pdbx_seq_one_letter_code
_entity_poly.pdbx_strand_id
1 'polypeptide(L)'
;MQSGLKKSLLTPIKTLTYCVTGEKTQDNRTKHKSRLGSKVKSGLTRLQNTHPMRSYQAELERERKVREALTAQKNAERAAMRTHFRRKYHLSKNVKDSGRVRSGGGKVALPRDLAQMVYPEAPVKDETFGLLGAFQGLSFSAGIYTSNRQTKTSSAVNTEPCRVM
;
A
#
# COMPACT_ATOMS: atom_id res chain seq x y z
N MET A 1 20.30 -15.68 51.56
CA MET A 1 19.26 -14.63 51.66
C MET A 1 18.80 -14.15 50.27
N GLN A 2 18.16 -15.00 49.44
CA GLN A 2 17.72 -14.62 48.08
C GLN A 2 16.34 -15.16 47.65
N SER A 3 15.56 -15.75 48.56
CA SER A 3 14.23 -16.33 48.24
C SER A 3 13.04 -15.45 48.65
N GLY A 4 13.28 -14.34 49.37
CA GLY A 4 12.24 -13.42 49.82
C GLY A 4 11.81 -12.37 48.78
N LEU A 5 12.75 -11.91 47.95
CA LEU A 5 12.52 -10.80 47.00
C LEU A 5 11.69 -11.21 45.77
N LYS A 6 11.73 -12.50 45.38
CA LYS A 6 10.94 -12.99 44.25
C LYS A 6 9.45 -13.06 44.57
N LYS A 7 9.09 -13.20 45.85
CA LYS A 7 7.68 -13.31 46.27
C LYS A 7 7.00 -11.95 46.40
N SER A 8 7.72 -10.90 46.81
CA SER A 8 7.15 -9.55 46.98
C SER A 8 6.93 -8.80 45.66
N LEU A 9 7.70 -9.12 44.61
CA LEU A 9 7.54 -8.49 43.29
C LEU A 9 6.48 -9.18 42.41
N LEU A 10 6.17 -10.46 42.66
CA LEU A 10 5.16 -11.21 41.91
C LEU A 10 3.73 -10.95 42.39
N THR A 11 3.55 -10.57 43.65
CA THR A 11 2.23 -10.24 44.21
C THR A 11 1.57 -9.01 43.58
N PRO A 12 2.24 -7.84 43.40
CA PRO A 12 1.61 -6.68 42.76
C PRO A 12 1.33 -6.90 41.28
N ILE A 13 2.12 -7.74 40.59
CA ILE A 13 1.89 -8.06 39.19
C ILE A 13 0.63 -8.94 39.05
N LYS A 14 0.46 -9.95 39.91
CA LYS A 14 -0.72 -10.81 39.90
C LYS A 14 -2.01 -10.05 40.25
N THR A 15 -1.95 -9.09 41.17
CA THR A 15 -3.12 -8.25 41.50
C THR A 15 -3.48 -7.31 40.35
N LEU A 16 -2.50 -6.74 39.65
CA LEU A 16 -2.75 -5.93 38.46
C LEU A 16 -3.38 -6.75 37.34
N THR A 17 -2.89 -7.97 37.07
CA THR A 17 -3.48 -8.85 36.07
C THR A 17 -4.93 -9.18 36.42
N TYR A 18 -5.24 -9.51 37.69
CA TYR A 18 -6.61 -9.76 38.13
C TYR A 18 -7.55 -8.55 37.90
N CYS A 19 -7.09 -7.34 38.18
CA CYS A 19 -7.86 -6.12 37.96
C CYS A 19 -8.13 -5.81 36.48
N VAL A 20 -7.29 -6.33 35.56
CA VAL A 20 -7.39 -6.09 34.11
C VAL A 20 -8.12 -7.21 33.38
N THR A 21 -7.92 -8.48 33.74
CA THR A 21 -8.49 -9.63 33.02
C THR A 21 -9.66 -10.31 33.74
N GLY A 22 -9.87 -10.06 35.04
CA GLY A 22 -10.94 -10.69 35.82
C GLY A 22 -10.80 -12.22 36.00
N GLU A 23 -9.71 -12.81 35.52
CA GLU A 23 -9.49 -14.25 35.59
C GLU A 23 -8.80 -14.62 36.92
N LYS A 24 -9.54 -15.35 37.76
CA LYS A 24 -9.09 -15.77 39.08
C LYS A 24 -8.18 -17.00 38.93
N THR A 25 -6.86 -16.82 38.94
CA THR A 25 -5.93 -17.95 38.93
C THR A 25 -6.15 -18.79 40.20
N GLN A 26 -6.56 -20.03 40.01
CA GLN A 26 -6.88 -20.97 41.06
C GLN A 26 -5.57 -21.46 41.69
N ASP A 27 -5.14 -20.81 42.78
CA ASP A 27 -4.01 -21.27 43.58
C ASP A 27 -4.42 -22.57 44.30
N ASN A 28 -3.95 -23.71 43.80
CA ASN A 28 -4.09 -25.01 44.44
C ASN A 28 -3.21 -25.07 45.71
N ARG A 29 -3.72 -24.53 46.81
CA ARG A 29 -3.23 -24.85 48.16
C ARG A 29 -4.35 -25.47 48.98
N THR A 30 -4.23 -26.80 49.09
CA THR A 30 -4.62 -27.65 50.22
C THR A 30 -5.85 -27.23 51.05
N LYS A 31 -6.91 -28.01 50.84
CA LYS A 31 -8.05 -28.31 51.72
C LYS A 31 -7.93 -27.79 53.16
N HIS A 32 -8.85 -26.93 53.58
CA HIS A 32 -9.58 -27.07 54.85
C HIS A 32 -10.97 -26.39 54.73
N LYS A 33 -11.99 -27.10 55.21
CA LYS A 33 -13.40 -26.73 55.21
C LYS A 33 -13.66 -25.46 56.05
N SER A 34 -14.51 -24.57 55.56
CA SER A 34 -15.68 -24.12 56.33
C SER A 34 -16.80 -23.64 55.40
N ARG A 35 -18.00 -24.17 55.66
CA ARG A 35 -19.28 -23.69 55.11
C ARG A 35 -19.67 -22.44 55.91
N LEU A 36 -20.09 -21.40 55.21
CA LEU A 36 -21.09 -20.36 55.57
C LEU A 36 -20.95 -19.30 54.46
N GLY A 37 -21.85 -19.22 53.49
CA GLY A 37 -23.12 -18.54 53.71
C GLY A 37 -22.94 -17.04 53.50
N SER A 38 -22.90 -16.57 52.25
CA SER A 38 -23.50 -15.28 51.90
C SER A 38 -23.61 -15.14 50.38
N LYS A 39 -24.84 -15.32 49.91
CA LYS A 39 -25.25 -15.10 48.53
C LYS A 39 -25.41 -13.59 48.34
N VAL A 40 -24.30 -12.85 48.31
CA VAL A 40 -24.34 -11.42 47.98
C VAL A 40 -24.41 -11.31 46.46
N LYS A 41 -25.63 -11.34 45.94
CA LYS A 41 -25.96 -10.80 44.62
C LYS A 41 -25.75 -9.28 44.66
N SER A 42 -24.52 -8.81 44.54
CA SER A 42 -24.21 -7.42 44.20
C SER A 42 -23.87 -7.33 42.70
N GLY A 43 -24.79 -7.84 41.89
CA GLY A 43 -24.73 -7.79 40.43
C GLY A 43 -25.87 -6.97 39.87
N LEU A 44 -26.10 -5.74 40.35
CA LEU A 44 -27.13 -4.88 39.75
C LEU A 44 -26.93 -3.36 39.97
N THR A 45 -25.70 -2.87 39.91
CA THR A 45 -25.43 -1.41 39.86
C THR A 45 -24.51 -0.98 38.72
N ARG A 46 -24.10 -1.92 37.84
CA ARG A 46 -23.27 -1.63 36.65
C ARG A 46 -24.04 -1.85 35.34
N LEU A 47 -25.31 -1.44 35.28
CA LEU A 47 -26.11 -1.57 34.06
C LEU A 47 -26.44 -0.23 33.39
N GLN A 48 -26.19 0.90 34.04
CA GLN A 48 -26.64 2.21 33.53
C GLN A 48 -25.55 3.05 32.84
N ASN A 49 -24.25 2.71 33.00
CA ASN A 49 -23.14 3.49 32.43
C ASN A 49 -22.29 2.73 31.38
N THR A 50 -22.78 1.60 30.87
CA THR A 50 -22.07 0.79 29.85
C THR A 50 -22.25 1.35 28.43
N HIS A 51 -23.37 2.01 28.16
CA HIS A 51 -23.69 2.60 26.87
C HIS A 51 -22.69 3.68 26.40
N PRO A 52 -22.36 4.72 27.20
CA PRO A 52 -21.43 5.76 26.77
C PRO A 52 -19.98 5.27 26.63
N MET A 53 -19.55 4.32 27.47
CA MET A 53 -18.22 3.69 27.35
C MET A 53 -18.09 2.85 26.08
N ARG A 54 -19.15 2.11 25.70
CA ARG A 54 -19.17 1.27 24.50
C ARG A 54 -19.21 2.10 23.22
N SER A 55 -19.97 3.21 23.19
CA SER A 55 -20.00 4.10 22.04
C SER A 55 -18.66 4.81 21.83
N TYR A 56 -17.99 5.24 22.91
CA TYR A 56 -16.66 5.85 22.84
C TYR A 56 -15.61 4.88 22.29
N GLN A 57 -15.60 3.62 22.74
CA GLN A 57 -14.72 2.60 22.19
C GLN A 57 -14.95 2.35 20.70
N ALA A 58 -16.22 2.30 20.28
CA ALA A 58 -16.57 2.15 18.86
C ALA A 58 -16.09 3.35 18.01
N GLU A 59 -16.11 4.56 18.56
CA GLU A 59 -15.59 5.75 17.89
C GLU A 59 -14.07 5.68 17.72
N LEU A 60 -13.33 5.30 18.75
CA LEU A 60 -11.87 5.09 18.67
C LEU A 60 -11.51 4.01 17.64
N GLU A 61 -12.28 2.92 17.57
CA GLU A 61 -12.07 1.88 16.56
C GLU A 61 -12.34 2.39 15.14
N ARG A 62 -13.39 3.20 14.95
CA ARG A 62 -13.66 3.84 13.64
C ARG A 62 -12.53 4.77 13.24
N GLU A 63 -12.08 5.62 14.15
CA GLU A 63 -11.00 6.56 13.91
C GLU A 63 -9.68 5.83 13.58
N ARG A 64 -9.38 4.75 14.32
CA ARG A 64 -8.26 3.86 14.03
C ARG A 64 -8.35 3.27 12.62
N LYS A 65 -9.51 2.73 12.23
CA LYS A 65 -9.72 2.16 10.89
C LYS A 65 -9.51 3.19 9.79
N VAL A 66 -10.00 4.42 9.97
CA VAL A 66 -9.79 5.52 9.02
C VAL A 66 -8.30 5.84 8.87
N ARG A 67 -7.57 5.95 9.99
CA ARG A 67 -6.12 6.20 9.96
C ARG A 67 -5.35 5.07 9.29
N GLU A 68 -5.69 3.83 9.60
CA GLU A 68 -5.07 2.65 9.01
C GLU A 68 -5.31 2.59 7.50
N ALA A 69 -6.53 2.90 7.04
CA ALA A 69 -6.86 2.97 5.62
C ALA A 69 -6.04 4.05 4.88
N LEU A 70 -5.98 5.27 5.42
CA LEU A 70 -5.16 6.35 4.83
C LEU A 70 -3.68 6.00 4.81
N THR A 71 -3.19 5.35 5.86
CA THR A 71 -1.80 4.91 5.95
C THR A 71 -1.51 3.79 4.95
N ALA A 72 -2.45 2.85 4.77
CA ALA A 72 -2.36 1.79 3.78
C ALA A 72 -2.31 2.36 2.36
N GLN A 73 -3.15 3.35 2.04
CA GLN A 73 -3.13 4.04 0.76
C GLN A 73 -1.77 4.72 0.51
N LYS A 74 -1.29 5.56 1.44
CA LYS A 74 0.02 6.23 1.31
C LYS A 74 1.18 5.25 1.21
N ASN A 75 1.10 4.09 1.88
CA ASN A 75 2.08 3.02 1.77
C ASN A 75 2.04 2.35 0.39
N ALA A 76 0.86 2.16 -0.17
CA ALA A 76 0.66 1.61 -1.51
C ALA A 76 1.18 2.58 -2.57
N GLU A 77 0.94 3.89 -2.42
CA GLU A 77 1.45 4.95 -3.32
C GLU A 77 2.98 4.96 -3.34
N ARG A 78 3.63 4.98 -2.17
CA ARG A 78 5.10 4.88 -2.08
C ARG A 78 5.64 3.57 -2.67
N ALA A 79 4.95 2.46 -2.46
CA ALA A 79 5.34 1.17 -3.03
C ALA A 79 5.19 1.15 -4.57
N ALA A 80 4.17 1.81 -5.11
CA ALA A 80 4.00 1.99 -6.55
C ALA A 80 5.16 2.80 -7.16
N MET A 81 5.52 3.94 -6.55
CA MET A 81 6.69 4.74 -6.96
C MET A 81 7.97 3.91 -7.00
N ARG A 82 8.27 3.18 -5.90
CA ARG A 82 9.47 2.33 -5.85
C ARG A 82 9.45 1.22 -6.89
N THR A 83 8.27 0.64 -7.14
CA THR A 83 8.11 -0.41 -8.16
C THR A 83 8.37 0.15 -9.55
N HIS A 84 7.93 1.37 -9.84
CA HIS A 84 8.22 2.05 -11.09
C HIS A 84 9.74 2.27 -11.27
N PHE A 85 10.40 2.91 -10.30
CA PHE A 85 11.83 3.19 -10.41
C PHE A 85 12.68 1.93 -10.49
N ARG A 86 12.31 0.86 -9.78
CA ARG A 86 12.98 -0.44 -9.95
C ARG A 86 12.90 -0.95 -11.38
N ARG A 87 11.76 -0.82 -12.05
CA ARG A 87 11.62 -1.19 -13.47
C ARG A 87 12.46 -0.29 -14.35
N LYS A 88 12.43 1.03 -14.11
CA LYS A 88 13.20 2.04 -14.86
C LYS A 88 14.72 1.76 -14.84
N TYR A 89 15.25 1.33 -13.70
CA TYR A 89 16.67 1.07 -13.50
C TYR A 89 17.02 -0.44 -13.53
N HIS A 90 16.13 -1.29 -14.04
CA HIS A 90 16.34 -2.75 -14.14
C HIS A 90 16.76 -3.45 -12.83
N LEU A 91 16.28 -2.94 -11.69
CA LEU A 91 16.51 -3.52 -10.38
C LEU A 91 15.53 -4.68 -10.11
N SER A 92 15.94 -5.59 -9.23
CA SER A 92 15.12 -6.72 -8.83
C SER A 92 13.80 -6.28 -8.17
N LYS A 93 12.73 -7.04 -8.44
CA LYS A 93 11.40 -6.77 -7.89
C LYS A 93 11.38 -7.03 -6.38
N ASN A 94 10.65 -6.20 -5.64
CA ASN A 94 10.47 -6.36 -4.20
C ASN A 94 9.08 -6.92 -3.88
N VAL A 95 9.03 -8.07 -3.21
CA VAL A 95 7.79 -8.78 -2.85
C VAL A 95 6.94 -8.00 -1.85
N LYS A 96 7.57 -7.25 -0.92
CA LYS A 96 6.83 -6.44 0.06
C LYS A 96 6.11 -5.28 -0.62
N ASP A 97 6.75 -4.66 -1.60
CA ASP A 97 6.16 -3.55 -2.35
C ASP A 97 5.00 -4.03 -3.25
N SER A 98 5.14 -5.19 -3.91
CA SER A 98 4.04 -5.76 -4.69
C SER A 98 2.84 -6.15 -3.83
N GLY A 99 3.09 -6.65 -2.61
CA GLY A 99 2.04 -6.90 -1.61
C GLY A 99 1.31 -5.61 -1.22
N ARG A 100 2.04 -4.55 -0.87
CA ARG A 100 1.45 -3.24 -0.49
C ARG A 100 0.60 -2.63 -1.59
N VAL A 101 1.07 -2.68 -2.84
CA VAL A 101 0.30 -2.19 -4.00
C VAL A 101 -0.99 -3.01 -4.17
N ARG A 102 -0.92 -4.34 -3.99
CA ARG A 102 -2.10 -5.22 -4.07
C ARG A 102 -3.12 -4.94 -2.96
N SER A 103 -2.66 -4.77 -1.72
CA SER A 103 -3.51 -4.45 -0.57
C SER A 103 -4.24 -3.10 -0.74
N GLY A 104 -3.66 -2.17 -1.49
CA GLY A 104 -4.28 -0.88 -1.83
C GLY A 104 -5.22 -0.91 -3.06
N GLY A 105 -5.63 -2.09 -3.55
CA GLY A 105 -6.51 -2.22 -4.71
C GLY A 105 -5.80 -2.45 -6.05
N GLY A 106 -4.49 -2.72 -6.04
CA GLY A 106 -3.69 -3.13 -7.21
C GLY A 106 -3.29 -1.99 -8.15
N LYS A 107 -4.24 -1.13 -8.54
CA LYS A 107 -3.98 0.10 -9.32
C LYS A 107 -4.01 1.29 -8.36
N VAL A 108 -2.85 1.67 -7.84
CA VAL A 108 -2.73 2.82 -6.95
C VAL A 108 -2.56 4.07 -7.79
N ALA A 109 -3.52 5.00 -7.73
CA ALA A 109 -3.40 6.31 -8.34
C ALA A 109 -2.36 7.13 -7.55
N LEU A 110 -1.34 7.62 -8.23
CA LEU A 110 -0.34 8.49 -7.62
C LEU A 110 -0.88 9.93 -7.59
N PRO A 111 -0.65 10.67 -6.49
CA PRO A 111 -0.85 12.12 -6.46
C PRO A 111 -0.15 12.81 -7.63
N ARG A 112 -0.73 13.88 -8.15
CA ARG A 112 -0.28 14.58 -9.37
C ARG A 112 1.23 14.90 -9.35
N ASP A 113 1.71 15.46 -8.25
CA ASP A 113 3.12 15.84 -8.08
C ASP A 113 4.05 14.61 -8.15
N LEU A 114 3.60 13.46 -7.64
CA LEU A 114 4.35 12.21 -7.69
C LEU A 114 4.24 11.52 -9.06
N ALA A 115 3.09 11.64 -9.70
CA ALA A 115 2.86 11.11 -11.04
C ALA A 115 3.80 11.75 -12.06
N GLN A 116 4.08 13.05 -11.95
CA GLN A 116 5.00 13.76 -12.85
C GLN A 116 6.45 13.22 -12.80
N MET A 117 6.89 12.69 -11.66
CA MET A 117 8.21 12.05 -11.54
C MET A 117 8.28 10.67 -12.23
N VAL A 118 7.14 10.00 -12.33
CA VAL A 118 6.99 8.66 -12.94
C VAL A 118 6.76 8.79 -14.43
N TYR A 119 5.82 9.66 -14.80
CA TYR A 119 5.40 9.98 -16.15
C TYR A 119 5.66 11.48 -16.35
N PRO A 120 6.86 11.88 -16.81
CA PRO A 120 7.06 13.27 -17.19
C PRO A 120 6.06 13.60 -18.30
N GLU A 121 5.30 14.69 -18.14
CA GLU A 121 4.45 15.21 -19.19
C GLU A 121 5.29 15.38 -20.45
N ALA A 122 4.76 14.92 -21.58
CA ALA A 122 5.43 15.15 -22.86
C ALA A 122 5.65 16.65 -23.00
N PRO A 123 6.85 17.10 -23.43
CA PRO A 123 7.06 18.53 -23.67
C PRO A 123 5.94 19.02 -24.57
N VAL A 124 5.34 20.16 -24.21
CA VAL A 124 4.39 20.86 -25.06
C VAL A 124 5.08 20.96 -26.41
N LYS A 125 4.52 20.31 -27.43
CA LYS A 125 5.09 20.36 -28.77
C LYS A 125 4.97 21.80 -29.20
N ASP A 126 6.06 22.54 -29.05
CA ASP A 126 6.26 23.79 -29.75
C ASP A 126 6.22 23.43 -31.24
N GLU A 127 5.03 23.59 -31.84
CA GLU A 127 4.76 23.38 -33.28
C GLU A 127 5.76 24.15 -34.17
N THR A 128 6.50 25.09 -33.59
CA THR A 128 7.57 25.90 -34.17
C THR A 128 8.86 25.14 -34.53
N PHE A 129 9.14 23.96 -33.96
CA PHE A 129 10.35 23.18 -34.30
C PHE A 129 10.05 21.83 -34.94
N GLY A 130 8.85 21.64 -35.49
CA GLY A 130 8.57 20.47 -36.30
C GLY A 130 9.58 20.39 -37.45
N LEU A 131 10.28 19.26 -37.59
CA LEU A 131 11.16 18.94 -38.72
C LEU A 131 10.55 19.30 -40.09
N LEU A 132 9.22 19.30 -40.19
CA LEU A 132 8.43 19.69 -41.36
C LEU A 132 8.47 21.19 -41.68
N GLY A 133 8.70 22.05 -40.69
CA GLY A 133 8.88 23.50 -40.87
C GLY A 133 10.06 23.83 -41.76
N ALA A 134 11.15 23.06 -41.65
CA ALA A 134 12.33 23.22 -42.50
C ALA A 134 12.07 22.85 -43.98
N PHE A 135 11.00 22.12 -44.27
CA PHE A 135 10.61 21.73 -45.63
C PHE A 135 9.47 22.60 -46.21
N GLN A 136 9.01 23.64 -45.51
CA GLN A 136 7.96 24.54 -46.05
C GLN A 136 8.40 25.27 -47.33
N GLY A 137 9.71 25.47 -47.54
CA GLY A 137 10.26 26.01 -48.79
C GLY A 137 10.41 24.97 -49.91
N LEU A 138 10.22 23.68 -49.62
CA LEU A 138 10.32 22.58 -50.58
C LEU A 138 8.92 22.09 -50.91
N SER A 139 8.19 22.88 -51.70
CA SER A 139 6.96 22.41 -52.34
C SER A 139 7.32 21.29 -53.33
N PHE A 140 7.18 20.04 -52.90
CA PHE A 140 7.08 18.94 -53.86
C PHE A 140 5.73 19.13 -54.55
N SER A 141 5.78 19.58 -55.80
CA SER A 141 4.62 19.64 -56.67
C SER A 141 3.93 18.27 -56.63
N ALA A 142 2.70 18.26 -56.10
CA ALA A 142 1.79 17.12 -56.10
C ALA A 142 1.30 16.82 -57.53
N GLY A 143 2.24 16.67 -58.46
CA GLY A 143 2.03 16.56 -59.91
C GLY A 143 2.58 15.28 -60.51
N ILE A 144 2.90 14.27 -59.71
CA ILE A 144 3.33 12.94 -60.16
C ILE A 144 2.80 11.96 -59.10
N TYR A 145 1.77 11.13 -59.25
CA TYR A 145 1.26 10.41 -60.41
C TYR A 145 -0.26 10.17 -60.25
N THR A 146 -1.08 10.93 -60.97
CA THR A 146 -2.37 10.40 -61.43
C THR A 146 -2.07 9.51 -62.63
N SER A 147 -1.87 8.21 -62.43
CA SER A 147 -1.86 7.24 -63.53
C SER A 147 -2.31 5.88 -63.03
N ASN A 148 -3.60 5.64 -63.20
CA ASN A 148 -4.21 4.33 -63.25
C ASN A 148 -3.63 3.54 -64.45
N ARG A 149 -2.96 2.40 -64.21
CA ARG A 149 -2.98 1.19 -65.08
C ARG A 149 -2.11 0.04 -64.52
N GLN A 150 -2.49 -1.16 -64.95
CA GLN A 150 -2.24 -2.48 -64.39
C GLN A 150 -0.83 -3.10 -64.66
N THR A 151 -0.58 -4.20 -63.92
CA THR A 151 0.14 -5.46 -64.28
C THR A 151 1.68 -5.58 -64.34
N LYS A 152 2.15 -6.59 -63.56
CA LYS A 152 3.19 -7.63 -63.80
C LYS A 152 4.69 -7.35 -63.60
N THR A 153 5.23 -8.12 -62.64
CA THR A 153 6.53 -8.82 -62.45
C THR A 153 7.79 -8.52 -63.28
N SER A 154 8.92 -8.74 -62.59
CA SER A 154 10.35 -8.83 -62.98
C SER A 154 11.07 -7.47 -63.06
N SER A 155 12.30 -7.27 -62.58
CA SER A 155 13.45 -8.16 -62.48
C SER A 155 14.42 -7.72 -61.37
N ALA A 156 15.21 -8.67 -60.87
CA ALA A 156 16.29 -8.49 -59.90
C ALA A 156 17.38 -7.52 -60.40
N VAL A 157 17.88 -6.66 -59.51
CA VAL A 157 19.17 -5.97 -59.65
C VAL A 157 19.92 -6.14 -58.32
N ASN A 158 21.07 -6.79 -58.42
CA ASN A 158 22.01 -7.05 -57.34
C ASN A 158 22.56 -5.73 -56.77
N THR A 159 22.55 -5.58 -55.45
CA THR A 159 23.39 -4.62 -54.74
C THR A 159 24.06 -5.36 -53.58
N GLU A 160 25.38 -5.54 -53.69
CA GLU A 160 26.20 -6.07 -52.61
C GLU A 160 26.19 -5.15 -51.37
N PRO A 161 26.33 -5.69 -50.15
CA PRO A 161 26.42 -4.87 -48.94
C PRO A 161 27.83 -4.30 -48.73
N CYS A 162 27.89 -2.99 -48.44
CA CYS A 162 29.10 -2.26 -48.09
C CYS A 162 29.92 -2.95 -46.99
N ARG A 163 31.23 -3.08 -47.20
CA ARG A 163 32.20 -3.48 -46.18
C ARG A 163 32.83 -2.21 -45.58
N VAL A 164 32.74 -2.09 -44.26
CA VAL A 164 33.35 -1.00 -43.47
C VAL A 164 34.85 -1.32 -43.29
N MET A 165 35.71 -0.31 -43.45
CA MET A 165 37.15 -0.40 -43.13
C MET A 165 37.38 -0.40 -41.63
#